data_AF-A0A292PTP8-F1
#
_entry.id   AF-A0A292PTP8-F1
#
_cell.length_a   1.000
_cell.length_b   1.000
_cell.length_c   1.000
_cell.angle_alpha   90.00
_cell.angle_beta   90.00
_cell.angle_gamma   90.00
#
_symmetry.space_group_name_H-M   'P 1'
#
loop_
_entity.id
_entity.type
_entity.pdbx_description
1 polymer ?
#
loop_
_entity_poly.entity_id
_entity_poly.type
_entity_poly.pdbx_seq_one_letter_code
_entity_poly.pdbx_strand_id
1 'polypeptide(L)'
;MHPHLNRTNNEGPPPPSPYPMFESETTKQNKTRQDKTHSCAEVTRILEECHARGFVWKAMGMCNGAKHNLNMCLRAERLERTRRNREAATVKRKEIVRVWEDIEANS
;
A
#
# COMPACT_ATOMS: atom_id res chain seq x y z
N MET A 1 -13.69 3.55 -21.43
CA MET A 1 -14.26 4.49 -20.44
C MET A 1 -13.85 4.03 -19.04
N HIS A 2 -12.79 4.60 -18.48
CA HIS A 2 -12.48 4.49 -17.05
C HIS A 2 -12.38 5.92 -16.52
N PRO A 3 -13.24 6.36 -15.58
CA PRO A 3 -13.11 7.69 -15.01
C PRO A 3 -11.90 7.71 -14.07
N HIS A 4 -10.88 8.48 -14.44
CA HIS A 4 -9.76 8.84 -13.58
C HIS A 4 -10.29 9.71 -12.44
N LEU A 5 -10.29 9.20 -11.20
CA LEU A 5 -10.51 10.03 -10.03
C LEU A 5 -9.24 10.86 -9.76
N ASN A 6 -9.43 12.18 -9.77
CA ASN A 6 -8.43 13.22 -9.62
C ASN A 6 -7.59 13.04 -8.35
N ARG A 7 -6.34 12.63 -8.53
CA ARG A 7 -5.23 13.01 -7.66
C ARG A 7 -4.76 14.35 -8.19
N THR A 8 -5.04 15.46 -7.50
CA THR A 8 -4.63 16.80 -7.94
C THR A 8 -3.11 16.83 -8.13
N ASN A 9 -2.70 16.93 -9.39
CA ASN A 9 -1.34 17.20 -9.81
C ASN A 9 -1.06 18.68 -9.58
N ASN A 10 0.13 19.01 -9.10
CA ASN A 10 0.86 20.21 -9.52
C ASN A 10 2.36 19.91 -9.50
N GLU A 11 3.01 20.25 -10.62
CA GLU A 11 4.46 20.37 -10.90
C GLU A 11 5.32 19.12 -11.24
N GLY A 12 5.61 19.01 -12.56
CA GLY A 12 6.75 18.45 -13.34
C GLY A 12 7.76 17.40 -12.84
N PRO A 13 8.39 16.63 -13.77
CA PRO A 13 9.50 15.72 -13.43
C PRO A 13 10.78 16.51 -13.09
N PRO A 14 11.51 16.15 -12.02
CA PRO A 14 12.73 16.85 -11.62
C PRO A 14 13.90 16.57 -12.59
N PRO A 15 14.85 17.52 -12.74
CA PRO A 15 16.06 17.30 -13.53
C PRO A 15 16.97 16.24 -12.86
N PRO A 16 17.77 15.48 -13.63
CA PRO A 16 18.63 14.44 -13.06
C PRO A 16 19.79 15.05 -12.25
N SER A 17 19.90 14.66 -10.97
CA SER A 17 20.97 15.09 -10.05
C SER A 17 22.18 14.13 -10.09
N PRO A 18 23.44 14.62 -10.09
CA PRO A 18 24.64 13.78 -10.18
C PRO A 18 25.24 13.48 -8.79
N TYR A 19 24.68 12.48 -8.07
CA TYR A 19 25.12 11.92 -6.75
C TYR A 19 24.73 12.73 -5.47
N PRO A 20 24.68 12.14 -4.24
CA PRO A 20 24.45 10.76 -3.77
C PRO A 20 23.16 10.58 -2.91
N MET A 21 22.72 9.33 -2.71
CA MET A 21 21.76 8.79 -1.69
C MET A 21 20.66 9.71 -1.12
N PHE A 22 19.40 9.48 -1.54
CA PHE A 22 18.20 10.14 -1.02
C PHE A 22 17.65 9.45 0.25
N GLU A 23 17.93 10.02 1.42
CA GLU A 23 17.28 9.67 2.69
C GLU A 23 16.43 10.85 3.20
N SER A 24 15.14 10.96 2.82
CA SER A 24 14.19 11.81 3.57
C SER A 24 12.68 11.69 3.26
N GLU A 25 12.15 10.59 2.71
CA GLU A 25 10.67 10.39 2.62
C GLU A 25 10.21 8.93 2.84
N THR A 26 11.08 8.08 3.40
CA THR A 26 10.82 6.64 3.45
C THR A 26 9.81 6.25 4.52
N THR A 27 9.66 6.96 5.64
CA THR A 27 8.94 6.44 6.82
C THR A 27 7.45 6.09 6.59
N LYS A 28 6.66 6.89 5.86
CA LYS A 28 5.25 6.52 5.56
C LYS A 28 5.13 5.41 4.52
N GLN A 29 6.03 5.40 3.54
CA GLN A 29 6.05 4.39 2.48
C GLN A 29 6.63 3.06 2.96
N ASN A 30 7.53 3.10 3.95
CA ASN A 30 8.23 1.95 4.52
C ASN A 30 7.41 1.28 5.63
N LYS A 31 6.68 2.05 6.46
CA LYS A 31 5.70 1.50 7.42
C LYS A 31 4.68 0.60 6.72
N THR A 32 4.07 1.14 5.67
CA THR A 32 3.12 0.40 4.81
C THR A 32 3.73 -0.83 4.12
N ARG A 33 5.06 -0.96 4.01
CA ARG A 33 5.71 -2.16 3.44
C ARG A 33 5.97 -3.23 4.50
N GLN A 34 6.40 -2.84 5.70
CA GLN A 34 6.59 -3.76 6.84
C GLN A 34 5.28 -4.40 7.31
N ASP A 35 4.19 -3.63 7.36
CA ASP A 35 2.88 -4.17 7.78
C ASP A 35 2.39 -5.31 6.85
N LYS A 36 2.70 -5.19 5.55
CA LYS A 36 2.32 -6.17 4.51
C LYS A 36 3.12 -7.47 4.62
N THR A 37 4.38 -7.41 5.04
CA THR A 37 5.21 -8.61 5.21
C THR A 37 4.77 -9.41 6.43
N HIS A 38 4.20 -8.78 7.46
CA HIS A 38 3.65 -9.48 8.63
C HIS A 38 2.34 -10.22 8.32
N SER A 39 1.38 -9.59 7.61
CA SER A 39 0.11 -10.24 7.23
C SER A 39 0.31 -11.43 6.29
N CYS A 40 1.30 -11.35 5.41
CA CYS A 40 1.66 -12.40 4.44
C CYS A 40 2.94 -13.15 4.80
N ALA A 41 3.30 -13.25 6.09
CA ALA A 41 4.60 -13.78 6.53
C ALA A 41 4.85 -15.21 6.03
N GLU A 42 3.85 -16.10 6.13
CA GLU A 42 4.00 -17.50 5.71
C GLU A 42 4.22 -17.64 4.20
N VAL A 43 3.49 -16.86 3.39
CA VAL A 43 3.64 -16.89 1.94
C VAL A 43 4.96 -16.26 1.50
N THR A 44 5.44 -15.28 2.25
CA THR A 44 6.75 -14.66 2.05
C THR A 44 7.86 -15.68 2.34
N ARG A 45 7.76 -16.44 3.44
CA ARG A 45 8.68 -17.51 3.81
C ARG A 45 8.81 -18.56 2.71
N ILE A 46 7.68 -19.00 2.13
CA ILE A 46 7.68 -19.96 1.02
C ILE A 46 8.40 -19.41 -0.22
N LEU A 47 8.21 -18.12 -0.52
CA LEU A 47 8.92 -17.48 -1.63
C LEU A 47 10.42 -17.34 -1.34
N GLU A 48 10.80 -17.02 -0.11
CA GLU A 48 12.18 -16.94 0.34
C GLU A 48 12.87 -18.30 0.27
N GLU A 49 12.22 -19.38 0.69
CA GLU A 49 12.71 -20.75 0.52
C GLU A 49 12.93 -21.10 -0.96
N CYS A 50 12.05 -20.63 -1.85
CA CYS A 50 12.25 -20.83 -3.29
C CYS A 50 13.43 -20.02 -3.82
N HIS A 51 13.61 -18.78 -3.36
CA HIS A 51 14.78 -17.97 -3.71
C HIS A 51 16.08 -18.51 -3.11
N ALA A 52 16.03 -19.16 -1.95
CA ALA A 52 17.19 -19.79 -1.31
C ALA A 52 17.78 -20.95 -2.13
N ARG A 53 17.02 -21.51 -3.09
CA ARG A 53 17.51 -22.51 -4.06
C ARG A 53 18.53 -21.94 -5.06
N GLY A 54 18.64 -20.61 -5.13
CA GLY A 54 19.64 -19.91 -5.92
C GLY A 54 19.05 -18.97 -6.97
N PHE A 55 19.91 -18.09 -7.44
CA PHE A 55 19.54 -17.04 -8.39
C PHE A 55 19.01 -17.56 -9.73
N VAL A 56 19.58 -18.66 -10.25
CA VAL A 56 19.13 -19.27 -11.52
C VAL A 56 17.68 -19.75 -11.40
N TRP A 57 17.28 -20.32 -10.26
CA TRP A 57 15.92 -20.78 -10.00
C TRP A 57 14.91 -19.63 -10.05
N LYS A 58 15.30 -18.49 -9.49
CA LYS A 58 14.53 -17.24 -9.52
C LYS A 58 14.44 -16.66 -10.94
N ALA A 59 15.57 -16.57 -11.65
CA ALA A 59 15.66 -15.98 -12.98
C ALA A 59 14.86 -16.78 -14.02
N MET A 60 14.87 -18.11 -13.92
CA MET A 60 14.12 -19.01 -14.81
C MET A 60 12.61 -19.05 -14.51
N GLY A 61 12.12 -18.31 -13.51
CA GLY A 61 10.69 -18.26 -13.18
C GLY A 61 10.15 -19.49 -12.45
N MET A 62 11.02 -20.35 -11.92
CA MET A 62 10.61 -21.57 -11.22
C MET A 62 9.93 -21.30 -9.87
N CYS A 63 9.98 -20.05 -9.38
CA CYS A 63 9.29 -19.59 -8.17
C CYS A 63 7.95 -18.89 -8.45
N ASN A 64 7.43 -18.94 -9.69
CA ASN A 64 6.22 -18.20 -10.07
C ASN A 64 4.97 -18.60 -9.29
N GLY A 65 4.84 -19.86 -8.87
CA GLY A 65 3.73 -20.32 -8.03
C GLY A 65 3.73 -19.64 -6.64
N ALA A 66 4.87 -19.68 -5.95
CA ALA A 66 5.03 -19.00 -4.66
C ALA A 66 4.82 -17.47 -4.79
N LYS A 67 5.34 -16.88 -5.88
CA LYS A 67 5.14 -15.46 -6.20
C LYS A 67 3.66 -15.14 -6.44
N HIS A 68 2.92 -16.02 -7.11
CA HIS A 68 1.49 -15.83 -7.34
C HIS A 68 0.72 -15.83 -6.01
N ASN A 69 1.01 -16.77 -5.12
CA ASN A 69 0.40 -16.82 -3.79
C ASN A 69 0.65 -15.53 -3.01
N LEU A 70 1.88 -14.99 -3.06
CA LEU A 70 2.21 -13.73 -2.39
C LEU A 70 1.40 -12.56 -2.97
N ASN A 71 1.28 -12.50 -4.29
CA ASN A 71 0.47 -11.47 -4.96
C ASN A 71 -1.01 -11.54 -4.55
N MET A 72 -1.56 -12.74 -4.41
CA MET A 72 -2.95 -12.94 -3.98
C MET A 72 -3.14 -12.49 -2.53
N CYS A 73 -2.21 -12.83 -1.64
CA CYS A 73 -2.22 -12.37 -0.25
C CYS A 73 -2.17 -10.82 -0.17
N LEU A 74 -1.22 -10.20 -0.86
CA LEU A 74 -1.08 -8.74 -0.87
C LEU A 74 -2.28 -8.03 -1.50
N ARG A 75 -2.97 -8.67 -2.45
CA ARG A 75 -4.21 -8.15 -3.03
C ARG A 75 -5.36 -8.19 -2.02
N ALA A 76 -5.50 -9.29 -1.28
CA ALA A 76 -6.50 -9.39 -0.22
C ALA A 76 -6.27 -8.33 0.87
N GLU A 77 -5.03 -8.17 1.34
CA GLU A 77 -4.65 -7.16 2.34
C GLU A 77 -4.98 -5.73 1.86
N ARG A 78 -4.74 -5.44 0.57
CA ARG A 78 -5.09 -4.15 -0.02
C ARG A 78 -6.59 -3.90 0.02
N LEU A 79 -7.41 -4.91 -0.30
CA LEU A 79 -8.86 -4.78 -0.26
C LEU A 79 -9.36 -4.56 1.16
N GLU A 80 -8.84 -5.32 2.12
CA GLU A 80 -9.21 -5.22 3.53
C GLU A 80 -8.85 -3.85 4.12
N ARG A 81 -7.65 -3.35 3.83
CA ARG A 81 -7.26 -1.98 4.20
C ARG A 81 -8.20 -0.94 3.57
N THR A 82 -8.55 -1.12 2.30
CA THR A 82 -9.45 -0.18 1.60
C THR A 82 -10.83 -0.18 2.25
N ARG A 83 -11.33 -1.35 2.66
CA ARG A 83 -12.58 -1.50 3.41
C ARG A 83 -12.51 -0.77 4.76
N ARG A 84 -11.49 -1.04 5.58
CA ARG A 84 -11.29 -0.38 6.88
C ARG A 84 -11.19 1.14 6.75
N ASN A 85 -10.48 1.62 5.74
CA ASN A 85 -10.35 3.05 5.46
C ASN A 85 -11.69 3.68 5.07
N ARG A 86 -12.51 2.97 4.27
CA ARG A 86 -13.85 3.43 3.89
C ARG A 86 -14.79 3.50 5.09
N GLU A 87 -14.73 2.50 5.97
CA GLU A 87 -15.51 2.46 7.21
C GLU A 87 -15.10 3.61 8.14
N ALA A 88 -13.80 3.75 8.42
CA ALA A 88 -13.28 4.83 9.25
C ALA A 88 -13.62 6.23 8.68
N ALA A 89 -13.53 6.41 7.36
CA ALA A 89 -13.91 7.66 6.72
C ALA A 89 -15.41 7.95 6.85
N THR A 90 -16.26 6.90 6.87
CA THR A 90 -17.71 7.04 7.01
C THR A 90 -18.07 7.40 8.45
N VAL A 91 -17.43 6.79 9.44
CA VAL A 91 -17.58 7.15 10.86
C VAL A 91 -17.18 8.61 11.09
N LYS A 92 -15.99 9.01 10.64
CA LYS A 92 -15.51 10.39 10.76
C LYS A 92 -16.42 11.40 10.08
N ARG A 93 -16.98 11.08 8.90
CA ARG A 93 -17.95 11.95 8.23
C ARG A 93 -19.22 12.14 9.06
N LYS A 94 -19.74 11.08 9.69
CA LYS A 94 -20.92 11.18 10.56
C LYS A 94 -20.64 12.03 11.80
N GLU A 95 -19.47 11.89 12.40
CA GLU A 95 -19.04 12.71 13.54
C GLU A 95 -18.95 14.18 13.14
N ILE A 96 -18.32 14.49 12.02
CA ILE A 96 -18.21 15.86 11.51
C ILE A 96 -19.59 16.45 11.28
N VAL A 97 -20.49 15.75 10.56
CA VAL A 97 -21.85 16.23 10.29
C VAL A 97 -22.60 16.53 11.60
N ARG A 98 -22.55 15.63 12.58
CA ARG A 98 -23.18 15.88 13.90
C ARG A 98 -22.65 17.12 14.58
N VAL A 99 -21.33 17.31 14.58
CA VAL A 99 -20.71 18.49 15.19
C VAL A 99 -21.14 19.78 14.48
N TRP A 100 -21.27 19.78 13.15
CA TRP A 100 -21.80 20.93 12.42
C TRP A 100 -23.28 21.20 12.74
N GLU A 101 -24.12 20.16 12.81
CA GLU A 101 -25.53 20.27 13.21
C GLU A 101 -25.69 20.84 14.63
N ASP A 102 -24.85 20.40 15.58
CA ASP A 102 -24.85 20.89 16.96
C ASP A 102 -24.44 22.37 17.06
N ILE A 103 -23.51 22.82 16.22
CA ILE A 103 -23.11 24.23 16.14
C ILE A 103 -24.25 25.07 15.56
N GLU A 104 -24.87 24.63 14.46
CA GLU A 104 -26.01 25.33 13.83
C GLU A 104 -27.22 25.44 14.77
N ALA A 105 -27.46 24.45 15.64
CA ALA A 105 -28.56 24.48 16.59
C ALA A 105 -28.32 25.39 17.82
N ASN A 106 -27.07 25.72 18.14
CA ASN A 106 -26.69 26.55 19.29
C ASN A 106 -26.23 27.97 18.91
N SER A 107 -26.29 28.34 17.63
CA SER A 107 -25.95 29.66 17.08
C SER A 107 -27.20 30.43 16.66
#